data_AF-W7TIC3-F1
#
_entry.id   AF-W7TIC3-F1
#
_cell.length_a   1.000
_cell.length_b   1.000
_cell.length_c   1.000
_cell.angle_alpha   90.00
_cell.angle_beta   90.00
_cell.angle_gamma   90.00
#
_symmetry.space_group_name_H-M   'P 1'
#
loop_
_entity.id
_entity.type
_entity.pdbx_description
1 polymer ?
#
loop_
_entity_poly.entity_id
_entity_poly.type
_entity_poly.pdbx_seq_one_letter_code
_entity_poly.pdbx_strand_id
1 'polypeptide(L)'
;MNSSLPSCLPPSLPPFPPSDEVLAMEQKMLQHFRFRISMPTLHAFLTRFLKLGAGGHLCSPRAFYFAERALQEHEILHYRPSLVAAAALYLARRNETLDAWTPTLIAYSGYTEADVFPIAVLLSKWAHETTQTQSRRLLNAVKKKFSSSKWSEVAEADHLRLPVS
;
A
#
# COMPACT_ATOMS: atom_id res chain seq x y z
N MET A 1 -32.47 36.11 -6.53
CA MET A 1 -31.28 35.42 -5.98
C MET A 1 -31.64 33.96 -5.78
N ASN A 2 -31.37 33.11 -6.78
CA ASN A 2 -31.49 31.66 -6.65
C ASN A 2 -30.45 31.05 -7.58
N SER A 3 -29.21 30.98 -7.09
CA SER A 3 -28.14 30.23 -7.72
C SER A 3 -28.15 28.83 -7.09
N SER A 4 -28.93 27.93 -7.68
CA SER A 4 -28.82 26.49 -7.46
C SER A 4 -27.41 26.05 -7.86
N LEU A 5 -26.64 25.59 -6.87
CA LEU A 5 -25.35 24.93 -7.09
C LEU A 5 -25.58 23.68 -7.95
N PRO A 6 -24.79 23.43 -9.01
CA PRO A 6 -24.85 22.17 -9.73
C PRO A 6 -24.33 21.06 -8.80
N SER A 7 -25.23 20.15 -8.45
CA SER A 7 -24.92 18.90 -7.74
C SER A 7 -24.12 17.98 -8.67
N CYS A 8 -22.82 18.23 -8.81
CA CYS A 8 -21.88 17.30 -9.41
C CYS A 8 -21.68 16.10 -8.47
N LEU A 9 -22.70 15.25 -8.36
CA LEU A 9 -22.52 13.88 -7.89
C LEU A 9 -21.59 13.18 -8.88
N PRO A 10 -20.56 12.46 -8.41
CA PRO A 10 -19.71 11.67 -9.30
C PRO A 10 -20.60 10.68 -10.07
N PRO A 11 -20.31 10.42 -11.35
CA PRO A 11 -21.07 9.46 -12.14
C PRO A 11 -21.11 8.13 -11.38
N SER A 12 -22.31 7.58 -11.21
CA SER A 12 -22.49 6.24 -10.67
C SER A 12 -21.61 5.28 -11.47
N LEU A 13 -20.84 4.45 -10.76
CA LEU A 13 -20.05 3.41 -11.39
C LEU A 13 -20.97 2.59 -12.30
N PRO A 14 -20.54 2.24 -13.53
CA PRO A 14 -21.34 1.40 -14.39
C PRO A 14 -21.69 0.10 -13.65
N PRO A 15 -22.89 -0.47 -13.90
CA PRO A 15 -23.26 -1.74 -13.30
C PRO A 15 -22.20 -2.79 -13.64
N PHE A 16 -21.94 -3.69 -12.70
CA PHE A 16 -21.04 -4.82 -12.95
C PHE A 16 -21.48 -5.56 -14.22
N PRO A 17 -20.53 -6.03 -15.05
CA PRO A 17 -20.84 -6.75 -16.28
C PRO A 17 -21.71 -7.98 -16.00
N PRO A 18 -22.49 -8.44 -16.99
CA PRO A 18 -23.37 -9.60 -16.85
C PRO A 18 -22.56 -10.84 -16.44
N SER A 19 -23.19 -11.71 -15.64
CA SER A 19 -22.54 -12.87 -15.03
C SER A 19 -21.79 -13.75 -16.04
N ASP A 20 -22.32 -13.91 -17.26
CA ASP A 20 -21.72 -14.74 -18.31
C ASP A 20 -20.37 -14.20 -18.79
N GLU A 21 -20.23 -12.87 -18.92
CA GLU A 21 -18.96 -12.23 -19.29
C GLU A 21 -17.92 -12.37 -18.19
N VAL A 22 -18.34 -12.26 -16.93
CA VAL A 22 -17.48 -12.45 -15.75
C VAL A 22 -16.96 -13.88 -15.70
N LEU A 23 -17.82 -14.88 -15.89
CA LEU A 23 -17.46 -16.30 -15.89
C LEU A 23 -16.51 -16.64 -17.04
N ALA A 24 -16.76 -16.12 -18.23
CA ALA A 24 -15.89 -16.32 -19.39
C ALA A 24 -14.47 -15.75 -19.13
N MET A 25 -14.40 -14.55 -18.54
CA MET A 25 -13.11 -13.94 -18.17
C MET A 25 -12.42 -14.68 -17.02
N GLU A 26 -13.16 -15.14 -16.02
CA GLU A 26 -12.64 -15.95 -14.92
C GLU A 26 -11.96 -17.23 -15.45
N GLN A 27 -12.68 -18.00 -16.27
CA GLN A 27 -12.15 -19.23 -16.86
C GLN A 27 -10.87 -18.95 -17.68
N LYS A 28 -10.87 -17.88 -18.48
CA LYS A 28 -9.72 -17.47 -19.29
C LYS A 28 -8.51 -17.10 -18.44
N MET A 29 -8.70 -16.36 -17.34
CA MET A 29 -7.61 -16.01 -16.42
C MET A 29 -7.05 -17.24 -15.71
N LEU A 30 -7.91 -18.12 -15.18
CA LEU A 30 -7.48 -19.35 -14.49
C LEU A 30 -6.68 -20.27 -15.41
N GLN A 31 -7.12 -20.44 -16.66
CA GLN A 31 -6.39 -21.19 -17.67
C GLN A 31 -5.03 -20.55 -17.99
N HIS A 32 -4.99 -19.22 -18.15
CA HIS A 32 -3.75 -18.49 -18.41
C HIS A 32 -2.71 -18.71 -17.31
N PHE A 33 -3.13 -18.63 -16.04
CA PHE A 33 -2.26 -18.89 -14.89
C PHE A 33 -2.03 -20.38 -14.60
N ARG A 34 -2.63 -21.29 -15.40
CA ARG A 34 -2.60 -22.74 -15.15
C ARG A 34 -3.02 -23.09 -13.72
N PHE A 35 -4.04 -22.39 -13.21
CA PHE A 35 -4.57 -22.51 -11.85
C PHE A 35 -3.54 -22.21 -10.72
N ARG A 36 -2.41 -21.56 -11.03
CA ARG A 36 -1.41 -21.13 -10.04
C ARG A 36 -1.73 -19.74 -9.48
N ILE A 37 -2.76 -19.66 -8.64
CA ILE A 37 -3.27 -18.40 -8.06
C ILE A 37 -2.68 -18.06 -6.68
N SER A 38 -2.00 -19.01 -6.03
CA SER A 38 -1.38 -18.83 -4.72
C SER A 38 0.04 -18.27 -4.85
N MET A 39 0.13 -16.95 -4.95
CA MET A 39 1.42 -16.23 -4.98
C MET A 39 1.64 -15.41 -3.71
N PRO A 40 2.89 -15.30 -3.21
CA PRO A 40 3.17 -14.52 -2.02
C PRO A 40 3.00 -13.03 -2.32
N THR A 41 2.05 -12.39 -1.65
CA THR A 41 1.73 -10.98 -1.84
C THR A 41 2.55 -10.09 -0.91
N LEU A 42 2.65 -8.80 -1.28
CA LEU A 42 3.20 -7.75 -0.43
C LEU A 42 2.58 -7.78 0.98
N HIS A 43 1.26 -7.91 1.04
CA HIS A 43 0.50 -7.99 2.29
C HIS A 43 0.90 -9.19 3.15
N ALA A 44 1.11 -10.37 2.54
CA ALA A 44 1.51 -11.57 3.27
C ALA A 44 2.89 -11.41 3.96
N PHE A 45 3.87 -10.85 3.24
CA PHE A 45 5.18 -10.55 3.82
C PHE A 45 5.10 -9.50 4.92
N LEU A 46 4.34 -8.43 4.70
CA LEU A 46 4.19 -7.37 5.69
C LEU A 46 3.58 -7.89 6.99
N THR A 47 2.50 -8.68 6.91
CA THR A 47 1.87 -9.29 8.10
C THR A 47 2.83 -10.21 8.84
N ARG A 48 3.70 -10.93 8.12
CA ARG A 48 4.76 -11.76 8.74
C ARG A 48 5.79 -10.89 9.47
N PHE A 49 6.26 -9.80 8.85
CA PHE A 49 7.26 -8.94 9.48
C PHE A 49 6.70 -8.15 10.67
N LEU A 50 5.43 -7.72 10.62
CA LEU A 50 4.76 -7.09 11.77
C LEU A 50 4.71 -8.01 12.98
N LYS A 51 4.40 -9.30 12.79
CA LYS A 51 4.41 -10.30 13.87
C LYS A 51 5.79 -10.45 14.52
N LEU A 52 6.85 -10.36 13.72
CA LEU A 52 8.23 -10.58 14.18
C LEU A 52 8.88 -9.33 14.78
N GLY A 53 8.55 -8.15 14.24
CA GLY A 53 9.19 -6.89 14.62
C GLY A 53 8.50 -6.14 15.76
N ALA A 54 7.18 -6.24 15.91
CA ALA A 54 6.42 -5.26 16.68
C ALA A 54 6.23 -5.55 18.17
N GLY A 55 6.94 -6.52 18.76
CA GLY A 55 6.91 -6.77 20.20
C GLY A 55 5.50 -7.03 20.79
N GLY A 56 4.52 -7.43 19.97
CA GLY A 56 3.12 -7.62 20.36
C GLY A 56 2.10 -6.70 19.66
N HIS A 57 2.52 -5.60 19.04
CA HIS A 57 1.62 -4.75 18.24
C HIS A 57 1.45 -5.30 16.82
N LEU A 58 0.54 -6.26 16.67
CA LEU A 58 0.26 -6.96 15.40
C LEU A 58 -0.20 -6.05 14.24
N CYS A 59 -0.50 -4.78 14.50
CA CYS A 59 -1.13 -3.90 13.52
C CYS A 59 -0.48 -2.50 13.59
N SER A 60 0.36 -2.18 12.60
CA SER A 60 0.69 -0.78 12.28
C SER A 60 -0.13 -0.37 11.06
N PRO A 61 -1.25 0.37 11.25
CA PRO A 61 -2.05 0.88 10.14
C PRO A 61 -1.20 1.68 9.13
N ARG A 62 -0.15 2.34 9.61
CA ARG A 62 0.78 3.12 8.80
C ARG A 62 1.60 2.25 7.83
N ALA A 63 2.06 1.08 8.28
CA ALA A 63 2.75 0.15 7.41
C ALA A 63 1.85 -0.38 6.28
N PHE A 64 0.57 -0.65 6.60
CA PHE A 64 -0.42 -1.03 5.59
C PHE A 64 -0.74 0.11 4.62
N TYR A 65 -0.79 1.36 5.10
CA TYR A 65 -0.96 2.53 4.24
C TYR A 65 0.17 2.63 3.21
N PHE A 66 1.44 2.56 3.63
CA PHE A 66 2.57 2.62 2.70
C PHE A 66 2.56 1.47 1.69
N ALA A 67 2.21 0.25 2.13
CA ALA A 67 2.12 -0.90 1.24
C ALA A 67 0.99 -0.76 0.20
N GLU A 68 -0.20 -0.31 0.61
CA GLU A 68 -1.31 -0.09 -0.33
C GLU A 68 -1.04 1.10 -1.26
N ARG A 69 -0.35 2.13 -0.75
CA ARG A 69 0.08 3.27 -1.56
C ARG A 69 1.08 2.85 -2.64
N ALA A 70 1.98 1.93 -2.31
CA ALA A 70 2.96 1.38 -3.26
C ALA A 70 2.29 0.63 -4.43
N LEU A 71 1.16 -0.06 -4.18
CA LEU A 71 0.43 -0.80 -5.22
C LEU A 71 -0.21 0.12 -6.28
N GLN A 72 -0.35 1.41 -6.00
CA GLN A 72 -0.85 2.39 -6.96
C GLN A 72 0.24 2.87 -7.93
N GLU A 73 1.51 2.58 -7.64
CA GLU A 73 2.66 3.03 -8.43
C GLU A 73 3.22 1.90 -9.27
N HIS A 74 3.31 2.12 -10.59
CA HIS A 74 3.80 1.09 -11.52
C HIS A 74 5.26 0.71 -11.27
N GLU A 75 6.07 1.65 -10.77
CA GLU A 75 7.50 1.42 -10.46
C GLU A 75 7.72 0.32 -9.43
N ILE A 76 6.71 -0.01 -8.60
CA ILE A 76 6.82 -1.05 -7.58
C ILE A 76 7.06 -2.45 -8.17
N LEU A 77 6.65 -2.66 -9.43
CA LEU A 77 6.76 -3.94 -10.12
C LEU A 77 8.23 -4.35 -10.38
N HIS A 78 9.17 -3.41 -10.33
CA HIS A 78 10.59 -3.70 -10.45
C HIS A 78 11.19 -4.29 -9.16
N TYR A 79 10.48 -4.22 -8.04
CA TYR A 79 10.97 -4.65 -6.73
C TYR A 79 10.28 -5.92 -6.25
N ARG A 80 11.00 -6.71 -5.44
CA ARG A 80 10.42 -7.90 -4.81
C ARG A 80 9.38 -7.49 -3.76
N PRO A 81 8.22 -8.16 -3.68
CA PRO A 81 7.19 -7.84 -2.69
C PRO A 81 7.70 -7.97 -1.25
N SER A 82 8.67 -8.85 -0.98
CA SER A 82 9.29 -8.95 0.34
C SER A 82 10.14 -7.73 0.71
N LEU A 83 10.88 -7.16 -0.24
CA LEU A 83 11.70 -5.96 -0.01
C LEU A 83 10.82 -4.73 0.23
N VAL A 84 9.75 -4.59 -0.55
CA VAL A 84 8.79 -3.50 -0.37
C VAL A 84 8.06 -3.61 0.97
N ALA A 85 7.70 -4.82 1.40
CA ALA A 85 7.11 -5.05 2.73
C ALA A 85 8.07 -4.65 3.86
N ALA A 86 9.35 -5.00 3.73
CA ALA A 86 10.40 -4.60 4.67
C ALA A 86 10.53 -3.07 4.74
N ALA A 87 10.52 -2.40 3.60
CA ALA A 87 10.60 -0.93 3.51
C ALA A 87 9.39 -0.22 4.10
N ALA A 88 8.18 -0.73 3.85
CA ALA A 88 6.96 -0.20 4.44
C ALA A 88 6.98 -0.31 5.98
N LEU A 89 7.47 -1.45 6.50
CA LEU A 89 7.63 -1.65 7.94
C LEU A 89 8.70 -0.72 8.53
N TYR A 90 9.87 -0.63 7.88
CA TYR A 90 10.96 0.27 8.30
C TYR A 90 10.46 1.71 8.43
N LEU A 91 9.77 2.20 7.40
CA LEU A 91 9.24 3.57 7.37
C LEU A 91 8.17 3.77 8.45
N ALA A 92 7.29 2.81 8.68
CA ALA A 92 6.28 2.89 9.72
C ALA A 92 6.90 2.95 11.13
N ARG A 93 7.86 2.07 11.44
CA ARG A 93 8.57 2.04 12.73
C ARG A 93 9.33 3.33 12.99
N ARG A 94 10.00 3.86 11.96
CA ARG A 94 10.72 5.13 12.05
C ARG A 94 9.79 6.31 12.37
N ASN A 95 8.59 6.30 11.82
CA ASN A 95 7.55 7.29 12.12
C ASN A 95 6.91 7.10 13.51
N GLU A 96 6.97 5.90 14.07
CA GLU A 96 6.51 5.57 15.43
C GLU A 96 7.62 5.79 16.48
N THR A 97 8.76 6.38 16.10
CA THR A 97 9.96 6.58 16.96
C THR A 97 10.47 5.29 17.60
N LEU A 98 10.18 4.15 16.98
CA LEU A 98 10.72 2.84 17.34
C LEU A 98 12.07 2.63 16.65
N ASP A 99 12.87 1.71 17.16
CA ASP A 99 14.07 1.24 16.46
C ASP A 99 13.69 0.78 15.05
N ALA A 100 14.17 1.53 14.04
CA ALA A 100 13.70 1.42 12.67
C ALA A 100 14.03 0.05 12.06
N TRP A 101 15.20 -0.50 12.35
CA TRP A 101 15.64 -1.81 11.87
C TRP A 101 16.36 -2.61 12.96
N THR A 102 15.79 -3.75 13.37
CA THR A 102 16.32 -4.57 14.46
C THR A 102 17.07 -5.81 13.93
N PRO A 103 18.03 -6.38 14.69
CA PRO A 103 18.73 -7.61 14.30
C PRO A 103 17.80 -8.77 13.96
N THR A 104 16.66 -8.86 14.67
CA THR A 104 15.61 -9.85 14.38
C THR A 104 15.04 -9.66 12.98
N LEU A 105 14.73 -8.43 12.58
CA LEU A 105 14.20 -8.15 11.24
C LEU A 105 15.24 -8.48 10.15
N ILE A 106 16.52 -8.21 10.39
CA ILE A 106 17.61 -8.60 9.48
C ILE A 106 17.64 -10.14 9.33
N ALA A 107 17.63 -10.88 10.44
CA ALA A 107 17.71 -12.34 10.43
C ALA A 107 16.53 -13.01 9.72
N TYR A 108 15.31 -12.48 9.87
CA TYR A 108 14.11 -13.07 9.27
C TYR A 108 13.79 -12.59 7.84
N SER A 109 14.15 -11.35 7.50
CA SER A 109 13.92 -10.80 6.16
C SER A 109 15.09 -11.06 5.20
N GLY A 110 16.30 -11.21 5.75
CA GLY A 110 17.54 -11.32 4.97
C GLY A 110 18.03 -9.99 4.38
N TYR A 111 17.38 -8.86 4.70
CA TYR A 111 17.74 -7.55 4.15
C TYR A 111 18.42 -6.67 5.20
N THR A 112 19.47 -5.96 4.75
CA THR A 112 20.14 -4.95 5.56
C THR A 112 19.39 -3.62 5.49
N GLU A 113 19.67 -2.71 6.42
CA GLU A 113 19.07 -1.37 6.38
C GLU A 113 19.43 -0.65 5.06
N ALA A 114 20.64 -0.85 4.55
CA ALA A 114 21.10 -0.28 3.28
C ALA A 114 20.28 -0.75 2.07
N ASP A 115 19.77 -1.99 2.09
CA ASP A 115 18.91 -2.52 1.02
C ASP A 115 17.50 -1.91 1.07
N VAL A 116 17.01 -1.65 2.28
CA VAL A 116 15.63 -1.25 2.55
C VAL A 116 15.45 0.27 2.42
N PHE A 117 16.48 1.04 2.80
CA PHE A 117 16.44 2.50 2.85
C PHE A 117 16.06 3.16 1.51
N PRO A 118 16.64 2.79 0.34
CA PRO A 118 16.26 3.39 -0.94
C PRO A 118 14.77 3.24 -1.27
N ILE A 119 14.20 2.08 -0.96
CA ILE A 119 12.78 1.81 -1.18
C ILE A 119 11.92 2.58 -0.18
N ALA A 120 12.36 2.71 1.07
CA ALA A 120 11.66 3.51 2.07
C ALA A 120 11.58 4.99 1.67
N VAL A 121 12.63 5.54 1.05
CA VAL A 121 12.63 6.91 0.49
C VAL A 121 11.58 7.04 -0.61
N LEU A 122 11.51 6.08 -1.56
CA LEU A 122 10.48 6.07 -2.61
C LEU A 122 9.07 5.99 -2.04
N LEU A 123 8.82 5.09 -1.08
CA LEU A 123 7.53 4.95 -0.41
C LEU A 123 7.11 6.25 0.28
N SER A 124 8.06 6.92 0.94
CA SER A 124 7.80 8.19 1.62
C SER A 124 7.45 9.30 0.62
N LYS A 125 8.17 9.38 -0.51
CA LYS A 125 7.85 10.30 -1.61
C LYS A 125 6.43 10.08 -2.12
N TRP A 126 6.07 8.84 -2.46
CA TRP A 126 4.73 8.53 -2.97
C TRP A 126 3.63 8.78 -1.95
N ALA A 127 3.90 8.60 -0.65
CA ALA A 127 2.92 8.87 0.40
C ALA A 127 2.43 10.34 0.39
N HIS A 128 3.32 11.28 0.10
CA HIS A 128 3.00 12.71 0.02
C HIS A 128 2.36 13.08 -1.32
N GLU A 129 2.84 12.46 -2.41
CA GLU A 129 2.33 12.71 -3.75
C GLU A 129 0.91 12.16 -3.96
N THR A 130 0.18 12.78 -4.87
CA THR A 130 -1.14 12.30 -5.32
C THR A 130 -0.97 11.57 -6.64
N THR A 131 -1.17 10.26 -6.66
CA THR A 131 -1.07 9.47 -7.90
C THR A 131 -2.15 9.87 -8.89
N GLN A 132 -1.74 9.95 -10.15
CA GLN A 132 -2.61 10.08 -11.28
C GLN A 132 -2.42 8.89 -12.21
N THR A 133 -3.52 8.36 -12.72
CA THR A 133 -3.49 7.42 -13.85
C THR A 133 -3.01 8.11 -15.14
N GLN A 134 -2.67 7.33 -16.16
CA GLN A 134 -2.35 7.86 -17.50
C GLN A 134 -3.48 8.73 -18.09
N SER A 135 -4.74 8.49 -17.68
CA SER A 135 -5.91 9.31 -18.06
C SER A 135 -6.14 10.51 -17.12
N ARG A 136 -5.14 10.89 -16.31
CA ARG A 136 -5.16 12.00 -15.33
C ARG A 136 -6.19 11.88 -14.21
N ARG A 137 -6.81 10.70 -14.02
CA ARG A 137 -7.68 10.44 -12.87
C ARG A 137 -6.86 10.31 -11.59
N LEU A 138 -7.28 11.00 -10.54
CA LEU A 138 -6.65 10.98 -9.21
C LEU A 138 -7.00 9.68 -8.47
N LEU A 139 -5.99 9.00 -7.91
CA LEU A 139 -6.18 7.75 -7.16
C LEU A 139 -6.24 8.00 -5.64
N ASN A 140 -7.28 8.70 -5.19
CA ASN A 140 -7.42 9.12 -3.78
C ASN A 140 -8.06 8.06 -2.86
N ALA A 141 -8.46 6.90 -3.40
CA ALA A 141 -9.21 5.89 -2.65
C ALA A 141 -8.43 5.35 -1.44
N VAL A 142 -7.13 5.12 -1.59
CA VAL A 142 -6.26 4.64 -0.50
C VAL A 142 -6.13 5.71 0.58
N LYS A 143 -5.81 6.96 0.22
CA LYS A 143 -5.78 8.08 1.18
C LYS A 143 -7.11 8.19 1.93
N LYS A 144 -8.24 8.20 1.23
CA LYS A 144 -9.58 8.25 1.84
C LYS A 144 -9.86 7.08 2.79
N LYS A 145 -9.43 5.86 2.45
CA LYS A 145 -9.56 4.67 3.31
C LYS A 145 -8.82 4.88 4.62
N PHE A 146 -7.56 5.32 4.55
CA PHE A 146 -6.67 5.45 5.71
C PHE A 146 -6.82 6.78 6.48
N SER A 147 -7.51 7.78 5.93
CA SER A 147 -7.98 8.98 6.66
C SER A 147 -9.23 8.70 7.51
N SER A 148 -9.80 7.48 7.47
CA SER A 148 -10.91 7.12 8.36
C SER A 148 -10.40 6.83 9.77
N SER A 149 -11.17 7.24 10.79
CA SER A 149 -10.93 6.93 12.21
C SER A 149 -10.69 5.43 12.48
N LYS A 150 -11.30 4.53 11.68
CA LYS A 150 -11.04 3.08 11.73
C LYS A 150 -9.56 2.71 11.56
N TRP A 151 -8.81 3.51 10.81
CA TRP A 151 -7.40 3.32 10.49
C TRP A 151 -6.50 4.31 11.22
N SER A 152 -6.98 4.92 12.31
CA SER A 152 -6.23 5.89 13.10
C SER A 152 -5.73 7.10 12.31
N GLU A 153 -6.38 7.41 11.18
CA GLU A 153 -6.14 8.61 10.36
C GLU A 153 -4.67 8.74 9.90
N VAL A 154 -4.00 7.61 9.71
CA VAL A 154 -2.56 7.54 9.39
C VAL A 154 -2.16 8.12 8.03
N ALA A 155 -3.14 8.47 7.18
CA ALA A 155 -2.90 9.10 5.88
C ALA A 155 -2.72 10.62 5.95
N GLU A 156 -3.04 11.27 7.08
CA GLU A 156 -2.90 12.72 7.22
C GLU A 156 -1.42 13.12 7.36
N ALA A 157 -1.04 14.18 6.64
CA ALA A 157 0.35 14.51 6.33
C ALA A 157 1.23 14.86 7.54
N ASP A 158 0.63 15.34 8.64
CA ASP A 158 1.37 15.73 9.85
C ASP A 158 2.08 14.55 10.54
N HIS A 159 1.74 13.31 10.18
CA HIS A 159 2.27 12.10 10.77
C HIS A 159 3.28 11.33 9.90
N LEU A 160 3.59 11.82 8.69
CA LEU A 160 4.44 11.13 7.72
C LEU A 160 5.80 11.83 7.58
N ARG A 161 6.74 11.51 8.47
CA ARG A 161 8.12 12.01 8.39
C ARG A 161 8.89 11.32 7.26
N LEU A 162 9.75 12.10 6.60
CA LEU A 162 10.71 11.59 5.63
C LEU A 162 11.80 10.76 6.34
N PRO A 163 12.27 9.66 5.74
CA PRO A 163 13.47 8.98 6.22
C PRO A 163 14.67 9.91 5.98
N VAL A 164 15.21 10.49 7.06
CA VAL A 164 16.47 11.25 7.02
C VAL A 164 17.68 10.31 7.04
N SER A 165 18.80 10.71 6.45
CA SER A 165 20.03 9.91 6.43
C SER A 165 20.59 9.68 7.83
#